data_AF-A0A2S4UH24-F1
#
_entry.id   AF-A0A2S4UH24-F1
#
_cell.length_a   1.000
_cell.length_b   1.000
_cell.length_c   1.000
_cell.angle_alpha   90.00
_cell.angle_beta   90.00
_cell.angle_gamma   90.00
#
_symmetry.space_group_name_H-M   'P 1'
#
loop_
_entity.id
_entity.type
_entity.pdbx_description
1 polymer ?
#
loop_
_entity_poly.entity_id
_entity_poly.type
_entity_poly.pdbx_seq_one_letter_code
_entity_poly.pdbx_strand_id
1 'polypeptide(L)'
;MVGYQVIFYIVLVSLLQARSSSQADVPKATCDRKKVIHETHCAEALLKIIYEADGNLDPLEIHVERIFGNCVVMLDKPFNLKVPKKEVQDGFSKIFAQCHNLSGRFEPKTGVVFRTRPRVIGTLEDDTPFGKPVCVGTKNLVKDQDCMAAFDKIHTNAQNIVVHNDGQASNVEHASVGTCDVGVFTSDMSAITV
;
A
#
# COMPACT_ATOMS: atom_id res chain seq x y z
N MET A 1 52.18 33.92 -64.62
CA MET A 1 53.24 33.20 -63.89
C MET A 1 53.55 34.02 -62.64
N VAL A 2 53.66 33.38 -61.47
CA VAL A 2 53.64 33.94 -60.08
C VAL A 2 52.20 34.24 -59.62
N GLY A 3 51.58 33.61 -58.61
CA GLY A 3 52.03 32.66 -57.58
C GLY A 3 51.83 33.24 -56.16
N TYR A 4 51.09 32.52 -55.30
CA TYR A 4 50.86 32.68 -53.84
C TYR A 4 49.76 33.68 -53.40
N GLN A 5 48.56 33.19 -53.00
CA GLN A 5 48.17 32.64 -51.69
C GLN A 5 48.20 33.65 -50.53
N VAL A 6 47.01 34.13 -50.12
CA VAL A 6 46.75 34.56 -48.73
C VAL A 6 45.42 33.95 -48.30
N ILE A 7 45.48 33.30 -47.15
CA ILE A 7 44.58 32.31 -46.59
C ILE A 7 43.36 32.99 -45.98
N PHE A 8 42.16 32.60 -46.44
CA PHE A 8 40.89 32.94 -45.78
C PHE A 8 40.81 32.17 -44.45
N TYR A 9 41.00 32.87 -43.32
CA TYR A 9 40.70 32.33 -41.99
C TYR A 9 39.18 32.28 -41.81
N ILE A 10 38.57 31.14 -42.16
CA ILE A 10 37.20 30.82 -41.75
C ILE A 10 37.29 30.30 -40.31
N VAL A 11 37.00 31.17 -39.34
CA VAL A 11 36.78 30.77 -37.96
C VAL A 11 35.41 30.07 -37.90
N LEU A 12 35.41 28.75 -38.05
CA LEU A 12 34.28 27.90 -37.69
C LEU A 12 34.15 27.92 -36.17
N VAL A 13 33.34 28.85 -35.66
CA VAL A 13 32.84 28.79 -34.28
C VAL A 13 31.85 27.63 -34.22
N SER A 14 32.35 26.45 -33.86
CA SER A 14 31.54 25.31 -33.48
C SER A 14 30.72 25.71 -32.26
N LEU A 15 29.46 26.08 -32.48
CA LEU A 15 28.44 26.12 -31.43
C LEU A 15 28.26 24.68 -30.94
N LEU A 16 29.07 24.28 -29.95
CA LEU A 16 28.70 23.17 -29.07
C LEU A 16 27.40 23.59 -28.39
N GLN A 17 26.28 23.20 -28.97
CA GLN A 17 25.04 23.06 -28.24
C GLN A 17 25.28 21.92 -27.23
N ALA A 18 25.82 22.26 -26.07
CA ALA A 18 25.67 21.48 -24.88
C ALA A 18 24.16 21.49 -24.56
N ARG A 19 23.41 20.57 -25.18
CA ARG A 19 22.14 20.12 -24.64
C ARG A 19 22.48 19.47 -23.31
N SER A 20 22.48 20.26 -22.25
CA SER A 20 22.27 19.75 -20.90
C SER A 20 20.89 19.11 -20.93
N SER A 21 20.82 17.83 -21.31
CA SER A 21 19.69 17.00 -20.95
C SER A 21 19.70 16.99 -19.44
N SER A 22 18.85 17.80 -18.82
CA SER A 22 18.40 17.57 -17.46
C SER A 22 17.81 16.18 -17.47
N GLN A 23 18.65 15.21 -17.10
CA GLN A 23 18.25 13.82 -16.94
C GLN A 23 17.22 13.88 -15.83
N ALA A 24 15.94 13.85 -16.21
CA ALA A 24 14.85 13.88 -15.26
C ALA A 24 15.14 12.77 -14.25
N ASP A 25 15.32 13.14 -12.99
CA ASP A 25 15.70 12.19 -11.94
C ASP A 25 14.60 11.13 -11.88
N VAL A 26 14.93 9.92 -12.36
CA VAL A 26 13.99 8.81 -12.39
C VAL A 26 13.82 8.38 -10.95
N PRO A 27 12.59 8.38 -10.39
CA PRO A 27 12.39 7.96 -9.01
C PRO A 27 13.03 6.59 -8.79
N LYS A 28 13.85 6.48 -7.75
CA LYS A 28 14.50 5.23 -7.36
C LYS A 28 13.78 4.63 -6.16
N ALA A 29 13.83 3.31 -6.04
CA ALA A 29 13.38 2.67 -4.82
C ALA A 29 14.35 3.01 -3.67
N THR A 30 13.85 2.96 -2.45
CA THR A 30 14.64 3.04 -1.22
C THR A 30 14.54 1.70 -0.51
N CYS A 31 15.66 1.18 0.00
CA CYS A 31 15.72 -0.16 0.59
C CYS A 31 16.06 -0.07 2.08
N ASP A 32 15.34 -0.83 2.92
CA ASP A 32 15.61 -0.97 4.33
C ASP A 32 16.49 -2.21 4.59
N ARG A 33 17.78 -1.97 4.82
CA ARG A 33 18.77 -3.04 5.05
C ARG A 33 18.55 -3.81 6.36
N LYS A 34 17.70 -3.32 7.26
CA LYS A 34 17.38 -4.01 8.53
C LYS A 34 16.21 -4.98 8.39
N LYS A 35 15.51 -4.98 7.26
CA LYS A 35 14.27 -5.74 7.05
C LYS A 35 14.41 -6.68 5.86
N VAL A 36 14.63 -7.95 6.17
CA VAL A 36 14.76 -9.02 5.18
C VAL A 36 13.38 -9.56 4.79
N ILE A 37 13.17 -9.74 3.49
CA ILE A 37 11.99 -10.39 2.89
C ILE A 37 12.45 -11.47 1.92
N HIS A 38 11.58 -12.40 1.53
CA HIS A 38 11.85 -13.30 0.41
C HIS A 38 11.09 -12.81 -0.83
N GLU A 39 11.82 -12.52 -1.90
CA GLU A 39 11.24 -12.02 -3.16
C GLU A 39 10.16 -12.98 -3.71
N THR A 40 10.40 -14.29 -3.61
CA THR A 40 9.41 -15.31 -4.01
C THR A 40 8.11 -15.23 -3.20
N HIS A 41 8.19 -14.94 -1.90
CA HIS A 41 7.00 -14.72 -1.08
C HIS A 41 6.28 -13.43 -1.48
N CYS A 42 7.01 -12.37 -1.86
CA CYS A 42 6.39 -11.15 -2.35
C CYS A 42 5.69 -11.34 -3.69
N ALA A 43 6.26 -12.15 -4.58
CA ALA A 43 5.63 -12.51 -5.85
C ALA A 43 4.29 -13.23 -5.62
N GLU A 44 4.24 -14.19 -4.69
CA GLU A 44 3.00 -14.86 -4.30
C GLU A 44 1.99 -13.89 -3.65
N ALA A 45 2.46 -12.99 -2.78
CA ALA A 45 1.61 -11.96 -2.19
C ALA A 45 1.00 -11.03 -3.25
N LEU A 46 1.75 -10.67 -4.30
CA LEU A 46 1.25 -9.84 -5.41
C LEU A 46 0.13 -10.51 -6.21
N LEU A 47 0.18 -11.83 -6.36
CA LEU A 47 -0.87 -12.58 -7.05
C LEU A 47 -2.22 -12.53 -6.33
N LYS A 48 -2.23 -12.20 -5.04
CA LYS A 48 -3.44 -12.06 -4.22
C LYS A 48 -4.11 -10.69 -4.32
N ILE A 49 -3.50 -9.72 -5.03
CA ILE A 49 -4.13 -8.42 -5.26
C ILE A 49 -5.34 -8.62 -6.17
N ILE A 50 -6.49 -8.12 -5.72
CA ILE A 50 -7.76 -8.20 -6.42
C ILE A 50 -7.89 -6.96 -7.31
N TYR A 51 -8.41 -7.15 -8.51
CA TYR A 51 -8.65 -6.09 -9.48
C TYR A 51 -10.11 -6.14 -9.91
N GLU A 52 -10.65 -4.97 -10.20
CA GLU A 52 -11.97 -4.80 -10.79
C GLU A 52 -12.04 -5.39 -12.20
N ALA A 53 -13.25 -5.55 -12.72
CA ALA A 53 -13.49 -6.09 -14.06
C ALA A 53 -12.79 -5.29 -15.18
N ASP A 54 -12.53 -3.99 -14.96
CA ASP A 54 -11.81 -3.13 -15.89
C ASP A 54 -10.27 -3.23 -15.78
N GLY A 55 -9.77 -4.10 -14.90
CA GLY A 55 -8.34 -4.37 -14.71
C GLY A 55 -7.61 -3.34 -13.83
N ASN A 56 -8.33 -2.44 -13.15
CA ASN A 56 -7.77 -1.50 -12.19
C ASN A 56 -8.02 -1.96 -10.75
N LEU A 57 -7.28 -1.38 -9.81
CA LEU A 57 -7.66 -1.45 -8.39
C LEU A 57 -8.99 -0.74 -8.17
N ASP A 58 -9.72 -1.16 -7.13
CA ASP A 58 -10.93 -0.47 -6.69
C ASP A 58 -10.61 1.02 -6.45
N PRO A 59 -11.29 1.96 -7.12
CA PRO A 59 -11.05 3.39 -6.94
C PRO A 59 -11.28 3.85 -5.48
N LEU A 60 -12.09 3.15 -4.69
CA LEU A 60 -12.38 3.47 -3.29
C LEU A 60 -11.36 2.88 -2.31
N GLU A 61 -10.65 1.80 -2.67
CA GLU A 61 -9.61 1.20 -1.84
C GLU A 61 -8.34 2.08 -1.86
N ILE A 62 -8.14 2.90 -0.83
CA ILE A 62 -6.95 3.78 -0.72
C ILE A 62 -5.68 3.01 -0.30
N HIS A 63 -5.85 1.84 0.30
CA HIS A 63 -4.78 1.01 0.83
C HIS A 63 -5.02 -0.45 0.48
N VAL A 64 -4.10 -1.03 -0.30
CA VAL A 64 -4.08 -2.46 -0.63
C VAL A 64 -2.94 -3.09 0.16
N GLU A 65 -3.22 -4.12 0.94
CA GLU A 65 -2.20 -4.96 1.58
C GLU A 65 -2.45 -6.43 1.27
N ARG A 66 -1.43 -7.16 0.82
CA ARG A 66 -1.50 -8.61 0.61
C ARG A 66 -0.27 -9.30 1.14
N ILE A 67 -0.47 -10.53 1.63
CA ILE A 67 0.54 -11.21 2.45
C ILE A 67 0.72 -12.65 2.01
N PHE A 68 1.97 -13.09 1.96
CA PHE A 68 2.33 -14.49 1.81
C PHE A 68 3.70 -14.77 2.43
N GLY A 69 3.88 -15.96 3.02
CA GLY A 69 5.16 -16.36 3.60
C GLY A 69 5.67 -15.32 4.60
N ASN A 70 6.84 -14.72 4.38
CA ASN A 70 7.37 -13.64 5.22
C ASN A 70 7.23 -12.23 4.61
N CYS A 71 6.57 -12.08 3.46
CA CYS A 71 6.50 -10.82 2.75
C CYS A 71 5.09 -10.25 2.75
N VAL A 72 5.04 -8.94 2.98
CA VAL A 72 3.84 -8.13 2.85
C VAL A 72 4.08 -7.11 1.75
N VAL A 73 3.17 -7.05 0.79
CA VAL A 73 3.15 -6.03 -0.27
C VAL A 73 2.03 -5.04 0.03
N MET A 74 2.36 -3.76 0.01
CA MET A 74 1.43 -2.67 0.31
C MET A 74 1.47 -1.63 -0.81
N LEU A 75 0.31 -1.09 -1.12
CA LEU A 75 0.13 0.01 -2.05
C LEU A 75 -0.83 1.01 -1.41
N ASP A 76 -0.41 2.27 -1.30
CA ASP A 76 -1.35 3.37 -1.07
C ASP A 76 -1.58 4.14 -2.36
N LYS A 77 -2.80 4.62 -2.55
CA LYS A 77 -3.15 5.52 -3.63
C LYS A 77 -4.10 6.62 -3.17
N PRO A 78 -4.11 7.79 -3.84
CA PRO A 78 -5.16 8.77 -3.65
C PRO A 78 -6.54 8.18 -3.88
N PHE A 79 -7.53 8.69 -3.13
CA PHE A 79 -8.93 8.34 -3.32
C PHE A 79 -9.36 8.60 -4.77
N ASN A 80 -10.11 7.65 -5.34
CA ASN A 80 -10.64 7.69 -6.71
C ASN A 80 -9.57 7.70 -7.82
N LEU A 81 -8.28 7.46 -7.50
CA LEU A 81 -7.27 7.22 -8.53
C LEU A 81 -7.43 5.82 -9.10
N LYS A 82 -7.59 5.72 -10.42
CA LYS A 82 -7.54 4.44 -11.14
C LYS A 82 -6.10 4.03 -11.37
N VAL A 83 -5.71 2.89 -10.78
CA VAL A 83 -4.37 2.33 -10.93
C VAL A 83 -4.48 0.98 -11.66
N PRO A 84 -3.96 0.86 -12.89
CA PRO A 84 -4.05 -0.39 -13.65
C PRO A 84 -3.10 -1.44 -13.08
N LYS A 85 -3.47 -2.72 -13.23
CA LYS A 85 -2.63 -3.87 -12.85
C LYS A 85 -1.17 -3.76 -13.31
N LYS A 86 -0.94 -3.23 -14.51
CA LYS A 86 0.41 -3.04 -15.05
C LYS A 86 1.23 -2.05 -14.21
N GLU A 87 0.65 -0.92 -13.79
CA GLU A 87 1.35 0.05 -12.93
C GLU A 87 1.70 -0.58 -11.59
N VAL A 88 0.82 -1.43 -11.04
CA VAL A 88 1.09 -2.18 -9.81
C VAL A 88 2.31 -3.09 -9.98
N GLN A 89 2.30 -3.90 -11.04
CA GLN A 89 3.38 -4.83 -11.35
C GLN A 89 4.71 -4.12 -11.60
N ASP A 90 4.69 -3.02 -12.37
CA ASP A 90 5.88 -2.22 -12.67
C ASP A 90 6.44 -1.58 -11.38
N GLY A 91 5.58 -1.06 -10.51
CA GLY A 91 5.96 -0.42 -9.25
C GLY A 91 6.71 -1.37 -8.31
N PHE A 92 6.17 -2.57 -8.08
CA PHE A 92 6.85 -3.58 -7.28
C PHE A 92 8.10 -4.15 -7.97
N SER A 93 8.08 -4.29 -9.30
CA SER A 93 9.28 -4.72 -10.04
C SER A 93 10.45 -3.75 -9.85
N LYS A 94 10.19 -2.43 -9.71
CA LYS A 94 11.23 -1.45 -9.35
C LYS A 94 11.82 -1.70 -7.96
N ILE A 95 11.00 -2.09 -6.99
CA ILE A 95 11.48 -2.45 -5.66
C ILE A 95 12.36 -3.70 -5.74
N PHE A 96 11.88 -4.79 -6.35
CA PHE A 96 12.63 -6.05 -6.39
C PHE A 96 13.93 -5.94 -7.17
N ALA A 97 13.93 -5.21 -8.29
CA ALA A 97 15.15 -4.99 -9.08
C ALA A 97 16.25 -4.24 -8.31
N GLN A 98 15.90 -3.40 -7.35
CA GLN A 98 16.86 -2.57 -6.61
C GLN A 98 17.15 -3.08 -5.19
N CYS A 99 16.15 -3.64 -4.53
CA CYS A 99 16.22 -4.06 -3.12
C CYS A 99 16.38 -5.57 -2.94
N HIS A 100 16.11 -6.39 -3.96
CA HIS A 100 16.17 -7.84 -3.89
C HIS A 100 15.40 -8.39 -2.68
N ASN A 101 16.06 -9.13 -1.79
CA ASN A 101 15.50 -9.71 -0.55
C ASN A 101 15.42 -8.70 0.62
N LEU A 102 15.35 -7.41 0.34
CA LEU A 102 15.15 -6.36 1.35
C LEU A 102 13.81 -5.68 1.14
N SER A 103 13.20 -5.27 2.25
CA SER A 103 12.08 -4.34 2.27
C SER A 103 12.43 -3.08 1.49
N GLY A 104 11.48 -2.55 0.73
CA GLY A 104 11.69 -1.34 -0.02
C GLY A 104 10.44 -0.49 -0.19
N ARG A 105 10.65 0.76 -0.59
CA ARG A 105 9.62 1.74 -0.91
C ARG A 105 9.92 2.37 -2.27
N PHE A 106 8.91 2.50 -3.12
CA PHE A 106 8.99 3.18 -4.40
C PHE A 106 7.78 4.11 -4.57
N GLU A 107 8.03 5.34 -5.00
CA GLU A 107 7.01 6.38 -5.13
C GLU A 107 7.20 7.11 -6.47
N PRO A 108 6.49 6.69 -7.53
CA PRO A 108 6.46 7.45 -8.78
C PRO A 108 5.74 8.80 -8.61
N LYS A 109 5.85 9.66 -9.61
CA LYS A 109 5.16 10.97 -9.64
C LYS A 109 3.64 10.89 -9.71
N THR A 110 3.06 9.70 -9.83
CA THR A 110 1.60 9.48 -9.88
C THR A 110 0.92 9.63 -8.51
N GLY A 111 1.70 9.68 -7.42
CA GLY A 111 1.18 9.74 -6.05
C GLY A 111 0.84 8.37 -5.46
N VAL A 112 1.08 7.28 -6.21
CA VAL A 112 0.99 5.91 -5.72
C VAL A 112 2.25 5.59 -4.91
N VAL A 113 2.10 4.92 -3.78
CA VAL A 113 3.21 4.55 -2.89
C VAL A 113 3.27 3.03 -2.77
N PHE A 114 4.32 2.43 -3.29
CA PHE A 114 4.60 1.00 -3.20
C PHE A 114 5.52 0.72 -2.02
N ARG A 115 5.22 -0.31 -1.22
CA ARG A 115 6.07 -0.74 -0.10
C ARG A 115 6.07 -2.25 0.04
N THR A 116 7.20 -2.80 0.45
CA THR A 116 7.29 -4.18 0.95
C THR A 116 7.78 -4.17 2.38
N ARG A 117 7.32 -5.11 3.22
CA ARG A 117 7.84 -5.29 4.59
C ARG A 117 7.85 -6.77 4.97
N PRO A 118 8.68 -7.18 5.95
CA PRO A 118 8.47 -8.44 6.63
C PRO A 118 7.17 -8.42 7.42
N ARG A 119 6.67 -9.60 7.77
CA ARG A 119 5.57 -9.74 8.71
C ARG A 119 5.91 -9.14 10.07
N VAL A 120 4.88 -8.62 10.73
CA VAL A 120 4.98 -8.19 12.13
C VAL A 120 4.46 -9.32 13.02
N ILE A 121 5.25 -9.70 14.04
CA ILE A 121 4.83 -10.71 15.00
C ILE A 121 3.76 -10.11 15.91
N GLY A 122 2.67 -10.84 16.13
CA GLY A 122 1.63 -10.43 17.07
C GLY A 122 0.67 -9.37 16.53
N THR A 123 0.45 -9.32 15.21
CA THR A 123 -0.66 -8.59 14.60
C THR A 123 -1.52 -9.55 13.79
N LEU A 124 -2.79 -9.19 13.64
CA LEU A 124 -3.63 -9.78 12.59
C LEU A 124 -3.18 -9.21 11.25
N GLU A 125 -3.08 -10.08 10.26
CA GLU A 125 -2.65 -9.78 8.89
C GLU A 125 -3.69 -10.33 7.89
N ASP A 126 -3.61 -9.92 6.62
CA ASP A 126 -4.57 -10.26 5.54
C ASP A 126 -4.89 -11.77 5.39
N ASP A 127 -3.95 -12.66 5.74
CA ASP A 127 -4.14 -14.10 5.65
C ASP A 127 -4.61 -14.76 6.96
N THR A 128 -5.01 -13.94 7.94
CA THR A 128 -5.67 -14.42 9.16
C THR A 128 -6.97 -15.11 8.79
N PRO A 129 -7.22 -16.35 9.27
CA PRO A 129 -8.43 -17.08 8.92
C PRO A 129 -9.69 -16.35 9.41
N PHE A 130 -10.58 -16.03 8.47
CA PHE A 130 -11.86 -15.41 8.80
C PHE A 130 -12.73 -16.33 9.67
N GLY A 131 -13.41 -15.74 10.66
CA GLY A 131 -14.34 -16.44 11.54
C GLY A 131 -13.69 -17.44 12.51
N LYS A 132 -12.35 -17.42 12.66
CA LYS A 132 -11.63 -18.27 13.62
C LYS A 132 -10.94 -17.43 14.68
N PRO A 133 -11.00 -17.82 15.97
CA PRO A 133 -10.20 -17.18 17.00
C PRO A 133 -8.71 -17.29 16.69
N VAL A 134 -7.98 -16.19 16.87
CA VAL A 134 -6.52 -16.14 16.70
C VAL A 134 -5.89 -15.59 17.98
N CYS A 135 -4.91 -16.32 18.51
CA CYS A 135 -4.18 -15.91 19.69
C CYS A 135 -3.12 -14.87 19.32
N VAL A 136 -3.35 -13.61 19.71
CA VAL A 136 -2.43 -12.50 19.43
C VAL A 136 -1.89 -11.93 20.73
N GLY A 137 -0.79 -12.50 21.24
CA GLY A 137 0.02 -11.89 22.31
C GLY A 137 -0.69 -11.64 23.66
N THR A 138 -1.95 -12.03 23.84
CA THR A 138 -2.71 -11.80 25.07
C THR A 138 -2.40 -12.89 26.11
N LYS A 139 -2.01 -12.47 27.31
CA LYS A 139 -1.80 -13.36 28.46
C LYS A 139 -3.09 -13.68 29.21
N ASN A 140 -4.13 -12.87 29.01
CA ASN A 140 -5.39 -12.98 29.74
C ASN A 140 -6.40 -13.75 28.90
N LEU A 141 -7.08 -14.71 29.53
CA LEU A 141 -8.20 -15.42 28.93
C LEU A 141 -9.35 -14.44 28.74
N VAL A 142 -9.81 -14.31 27.49
CA VAL A 142 -11.01 -13.57 27.13
C VAL A 142 -12.22 -14.37 27.61
N LYS A 143 -13.18 -13.70 28.25
CA LYS A 143 -14.43 -14.31 28.69
C LYS A 143 -15.54 -14.05 27.68
N ASP A 144 -16.24 -15.10 27.26
CA ASP A 144 -17.35 -14.99 26.29
C ASP A 144 -18.43 -13.98 26.72
N GLN A 145 -18.77 -13.97 28.02
CA GLN A 145 -19.75 -13.03 28.58
C GLN A 145 -19.32 -11.57 28.44
N ASP A 146 -18.02 -11.29 28.61
CA ASP A 146 -17.47 -9.95 28.45
C ASP A 146 -17.58 -9.50 26.99
N CYS A 147 -17.34 -10.40 26.03
CA CYS A 147 -17.49 -10.09 24.61
C CYS A 147 -18.93 -9.86 24.19
N MET A 148 -19.88 -10.68 24.65
CA MET A 148 -21.30 -10.45 24.38
C MET A 148 -21.75 -9.10 24.94
N ALA A 149 -21.36 -8.78 26.18
CA ALA A 149 -21.67 -7.50 26.81
C ALA A 149 -21.00 -6.31 26.12
N ALA A 150 -19.82 -6.49 25.52
CA ALA A 150 -19.17 -5.48 24.70
C ALA A 150 -19.92 -5.28 23.37
N PHE A 151 -20.27 -6.37 22.68
CA PHE A 151 -21.03 -6.31 21.43
C PHE A 151 -22.40 -5.63 21.62
N ASP A 152 -23.10 -5.92 22.72
CA ASP A 152 -24.41 -5.32 23.04
C ASP A 152 -24.35 -3.78 23.25
N LYS A 153 -23.16 -3.21 23.45
CA LYS A 153 -22.95 -1.75 23.53
C LYS A 153 -22.78 -1.10 22.15
N ILE A 154 -22.63 -1.86 21.08
CA ILE A 154 -22.59 -1.32 19.72
C ILE A 154 -24.04 -1.13 19.25
N HIS A 155 -24.45 0.12 19.14
CA HIS A 155 -25.85 0.48 18.91
C HIS A 155 -26.17 0.66 17.43
N THR A 156 -27.40 0.32 17.06
CA THR A 156 -27.99 0.64 15.76
C THR A 156 -29.16 1.61 15.90
N ASN A 157 -29.41 2.39 14.85
CA ASN A 157 -30.62 3.20 14.75
C ASN A 157 -31.82 2.40 14.18
N ALA A 158 -32.97 3.05 14.02
CA ALA A 158 -34.19 2.43 13.49
C ALA A 158 -34.08 1.93 12.03
N GLN A 159 -33.01 2.29 11.32
CA GLN A 159 -32.70 1.83 9.97
C GLN A 159 -31.63 0.72 9.97
N ASN A 160 -31.31 0.14 11.13
CA ASN A 160 -30.26 -0.86 11.34
C ASN A 160 -28.86 -0.40 10.91
N ILE A 161 -28.61 0.91 10.98
CA ILE A 161 -27.28 1.47 10.74
C ILE A 161 -26.59 1.57 12.10
N VAL A 162 -25.35 1.10 12.19
CA VAL A 162 -24.53 1.29 13.39
C VAL A 162 -24.25 2.77 13.56
N VAL A 163 -24.41 3.27 14.79
CA VAL A 163 -24.27 4.69 15.10
C VAL A 163 -23.29 4.95 16.24
N HIS A 164 -22.65 6.11 16.19
CA HIS A 164 -21.94 6.70 17.32
C HIS A 164 -22.92 7.04 18.46
N ASN A 165 -22.39 7.39 19.63
CA ASN A 165 -23.18 7.83 20.79
C ASN A 165 -24.04 9.08 20.53
N ASP A 166 -23.70 9.88 19.52
CA ASP A 166 -24.47 11.06 19.11
C ASP A 166 -25.57 10.75 18.07
N GLY A 167 -25.71 9.47 17.69
CA GLY A 167 -26.69 9.00 16.72
C GLY A 167 -26.28 9.15 15.25
N GLN A 168 -25.06 9.63 14.96
CA GLN A 168 -24.56 9.70 13.59
C GLN A 168 -24.15 8.33 13.07
N ALA A 169 -24.39 8.08 11.78
CA ALA A 169 -23.96 6.84 11.13
C ALA A 169 -22.45 6.69 11.21
N SER A 170 -22.01 5.48 11.56
CA SER A 170 -20.61 5.18 11.80
C SER A 170 -20.09 4.11 10.83
N ASN A 171 -18.86 4.29 10.37
CA ASN A 171 -18.10 3.29 9.63
C ASN A 171 -17.13 2.50 10.55
N VAL A 172 -17.07 2.86 11.85
CA VAL A 172 -16.23 2.22 12.86
C VAL A 172 -16.82 2.41 14.27
N GLU A 173 -17.21 1.32 14.90
CA GLU A 173 -17.55 1.29 16.33
C GLU A 173 -16.68 0.32 17.09
N HIS A 174 -16.42 0.67 18.35
CA HIS A 174 -15.71 -0.18 19.28
C HIS A 174 -16.37 -0.10 20.66
N ALA A 175 -16.35 -1.22 21.37
CA ALA A 175 -16.79 -1.28 22.74
C ALA A 175 -15.94 -2.27 23.52
N SER A 176 -15.62 -1.91 24.76
CA SER A 176 -14.87 -2.76 25.67
C SER A 176 -15.66 -3.03 26.96
N VAL A 177 -15.64 -4.27 27.41
CA VAL A 177 -16.19 -4.72 28.70
C VAL A 177 -15.23 -5.74 29.29
N GLY A 178 -14.78 -5.52 30.52
CA GLY A 178 -13.95 -6.48 31.25
C GLY A 178 -12.70 -6.91 30.47
N THR A 179 -12.67 -8.18 30.06
CA THR A 179 -11.55 -8.81 29.34
C THR A 179 -11.67 -8.75 27.81
N CYS A 180 -12.74 -8.16 27.26
CA CYS A 180 -13.00 -8.19 25.82
C CYS A 180 -13.14 -6.78 25.23
N ASP A 181 -12.65 -6.65 24.00
CA ASP A 181 -12.82 -5.51 23.11
C ASP A 181 -13.44 -6.02 21.80
N VAL A 182 -14.51 -5.38 21.35
CA VAL A 182 -15.23 -5.71 20.13
C VAL A 182 -15.24 -4.48 19.24
N GLY A 183 -14.76 -4.64 18.01
CA GLY A 183 -14.79 -3.60 16.98
C GLY A 183 -15.52 -4.08 15.72
N VAL A 184 -16.33 -3.20 15.14
CA VAL A 184 -17.00 -3.41 13.86
C VAL A 184 -16.68 -2.21 12.97
N PHE A 185 -16.18 -2.45 11.76
CA PHE A 185 -15.82 -1.38 10.85
C PHE A 185 -15.93 -1.83 9.39
N THR A 186 -16.12 -0.86 8.50
CA THR A 186 -16.01 -1.05 7.05
C THR A 186 -14.68 -0.50 6.55
N SER A 187 -14.13 -1.13 5.52
CA SER A 187 -12.87 -0.69 4.89
C SER A 187 -13.05 0.40 3.84
N ASP A 188 -14.25 0.50 3.26
CA ASP A 188 -14.63 1.45 2.21
C ASP A 188 -15.21 2.76 2.78
N MET A 189 -15.16 2.93 4.11
CA MET A 189 -15.72 4.05 4.85
C MET A 189 -17.24 4.19 4.75
N SER A 190 -17.95 3.18 4.24
CA SER A 190 -19.41 3.18 4.24
C SER A 190 -19.95 3.06 5.66
N ALA A 191 -21.17 3.54 5.90
CA ALA A 191 -21.86 3.23 7.14
C ALA A 191 -22.04 1.70 7.29
N ILE A 192 -21.91 1.17 8.50
CA ILE A 192 -22.13 -0.25 8.77
C ILE A 192 -23.64 -0.51 8.84
N THR A 193 -24.14 -1.44 8.03
CA THR A 193 -25.55 -1.87 8.01
C THR A 193 -25.66 -3.32 8.49
N VAL A 194 -26.63 -3.61 9.38
CA VAL A 194 -26.84 -4.94 10.00
C VAL A 194 -28.19 -5.53 9.61
#